data_AF-A0A974TTM5-F1
#
_entry.id   AF-A0A974TTM5-F1
#
_cell.length_a   1.000
_cell.length_b   1.000
_cell.length_c   1.000
_cell.angle_alpha   90.00
_cell.angle_beta   90.00
_cell.angle_gamma   90.00
#
_symmetry.space_group_name_H-M   'P 1'
#
loop_
_entity.id
_entity.type
_entity.pdbx_description
1 polymer ?
#
loop_
_entity_poly.entity_id
_entity_poly.type
_entity_poly.pdbx_seq_one_letter_code
_entity_poly.pdbx_strand_id
1 'polypeptide(L)'
;MPKTVWNRDGRAGGVTEGSDAGADLEHLRDHANHTNAATTRRYNRKTLEKTREVAHLRVASRNGKNTSGTALWERCMNAWESSLS
;
A
#
# COMPACT_ATOMS: atom_id res chain seq x y z
N MET A 1 15.88 27.24 -6.33
CA MET A 1 15.19 26.53 -5.22
C MET A 1 15.04 27.47 -4.04
N PRO A 2 13.87 27.56 -3.40
CA PRO A 2 13.69 28.32 -2.16
C PRO A 2 14.69 27.86 -1.09
N LYS A 3 15.26 28.78 -0.31
CA LYS A 3 16.30 28.47 0.69
C LYS A 3 15.82 27.50 1.79
N THR A 4 14.52 27.43 2.01
CA THR A 4 13.88 26.56 3.00
C THR A 4 13.69 25.12 2.51
N VAL A 5 13.82 24.87 1.21
CA VAL A 5 13.60 23.55 0.61
C VAL A 5 14.96 22.92 0.32
N TRP A 6 15.21 21.73 0.87
CA TRP A 6 16.44 21.03 0.58
C TRP A 6 16.37 20.38 -0.81
N ASN A 7 17.49 20.35 -1.54
CA ASN A 7 17.53 19.73 -2.87
C ASN A 7 17.06 18.26 -2.87
N ARG A 8 17.25 17.57 -1.72
CA ARG A 8 16.71 16.23 -1.50
C ARG A 8 15.19 16.18 -1.52
N ASP A 9 14.53 17.17 -0.92
CA ASP A 9 13.07 17.28 -0.90
C ASP A 9 12.53 17.58 -2.29
N GLY A 10 13.20 18.47 -3.04
CA GLY A 10 12.84 18.72 -4.44
C GLY A 10 12.90 17.45 -5.29
N ARG A 11 13.97 16.66 -5.15
CA ARG A 11 14.10 15.37 -5.85
C ARG A 11 13.01 14.37 -5.43
N ALA A 12 12.70 14.30 -4.14
CA ALA A 12 11.62 13.44 -3.65
C ALA A 12 10.26 13.86 -4.20
N GLY A 13 10.01 15.17 -4.29
CA GLY A 13 8.81 15.73 -4.92
C GLY A 13 8.65 15.27 -6.37
N GLY A 14 9.69 15.44 -7.19
CA GLY A 14 9.63 15.02 -8.60
C GLY A 14 9.44 13.51 -8.80
N VAL A 15 10.06 12.68 -7.95
CA VAL A 15 9.84 11.21 -7.98
C VAL A 15 8.40 10.87 -7.59
N THR A 16 7.85 11.55 -6.58
CA THR A 16 6.46 11.33 -6.14
C THR A 16 5.47 11.76 -7.21
N GLU A 17 5.60 12.98 -7.76
CA GLU A 17 4.70 13.48 -8.82
C GLU A 17 4.75 12.59 -10.06
N GLY A 18 5.96 12.22 -10.53
CA GLY A 18 6.09 11.33 -11.67
C GLY A 18 5.51 9.94 -11.41
N SER A 19 5.67 9.41 -10.19
CA SER A 19 5.03 8.14 -9.82
C SER A 19 3.51 8.23 -9.80
N ASP A 20 2.94 9.33 -9.33
CA ASP A 20 1.49 9.52 -9.30
C ASP A 20 0.92 9.74 -10.71
N ALA A 21 1.69 10.33 -11.61
CA ALA A 21 1.38 10.41 -13.04
C ALA A 21 1.53 9.07 -13.79
N GLY A 22 1.93 7.99 -13.10
CA GLY A 22 2.05 6.65 -13.66
C GLY A 22 3.37 6.38 -14.41
N ALA A 23 4.41 7.20 -14.19
CA ALA A 23 5.71 6.96 -14.79
C ALA A 23 6.36 5.67 -14.25
N ASP A 24 7.08 4.97 -15.13
CA ASP A 24 7.80 3.75 -14.77
C ASP A 24 8.94 4.03 -13.77
N LEU A 25 9.17 3.09 -12.86
CA LEU A 25 10.17 3.22 -11.80
C LEU A 25 11.60 3.33 -12.34
N GLU A 26 11.91 2.72 -13.48
CA GLU A 26 13.19 2.81 -14.19
C GLU A 26 13.41 4.24 -14.69
N HIS A 27 12.40 4.84 -15.32
CA HIS A 27 12.46 6.23 -15.78
C HIS A 27 12.61 7.21 -14.60
N LEU A 28 11.90 6.96 -13.50
CA LEU A 28 12.03 7.75 -12.27
C LEU A 28 13.40 7.59 -11.61
N ARG A 29 14.02 6.41 -11.73
CA ARG A 29 15.38 6.14 -11.23
C ARG A 29 16.40 6.96 -12.02
N ASP A 30 16.31 6.95 -13.34
CA ASP A 30 17.24 7.68 -14.19
C ASP A 30 17.05 9.19 -14.04
N HIS A 31 15.80 9.67 -13.96
CA HIS A 31 15.47 11.06 -13.62
C HIS A 31 16.07 11.50 -12.27
N ALA A 32 16.02 10.63 -11.26
CA ALA A 32 16.59 10.90 -9.94
C ALA A 32 18.11 10.66 -9.87
N ASN A 33 18.73 10.19 -10.96
CA ASN A 33 20.12 9.78 -11.05
C ASN A 33 20.53 8.76 -9.96
N HIS A 34 19.69 7.76 -9.73
CA HIS A 34 19.99 6.67 -8.80
C HIS A 34 20.52 5.46 -9.53
N THR A 35 21.50 4.76 -8.97
CA THR A 35 21.97 3.49 -9.54
C THR A 35 21.01 2.33 -9.28
N ASN A 36 20.23 2.39 -8.19
CA ASN A 36 19.35 1.31 -7.77
C ASN A 36 17.91 1.81 -7.60
N ALA A 37 16.95 1.10 -8.21
CA ALA A 37 15.52 1.37 -8.09
C ALA A 37 15.01 1.32 -6.64
N ALA A 38 15.64 0.54 -5.77
CA ALA A 38 15.33 0.52 -4.33
C ALA A 38 15.57 1.88 -3.68
N THR A 39 16.58 2.64 -4.13
CA THR A 39 16.83 4.00 -3.67
C THR A 39 15.72 4.92 -4.15
N THR A 40 15.29 4.83 -5.41
CA THR A 40 14.16 5.61 -5.96
C THR A 40 12.87 5.37 -5.20
N ARG A 41 12.58 4.11 -4.82
CA ARG A 41 11.42 3.79 -3.97
C ARG A 41 11.43 4.52 -2.62
N ARG A 42 12.60 4.81 -2.04
CA ARG A 42 12.70 5.59 -0.79
C ARG A 42 12.41 7.08 -0.99
N TYR A 43 12.58 7.58 -2.20
CA TYR A 43 12.27 8.97 -2.57
C TYR A 43 10.80 9.16 -2.98
N ASN A 44 10.11 8.07 -3.37
CA ASN A 44 8.67 8.06 -3.55
C ASN A 44 7.97 8.20 -2.19
N ARG A 45 7.64 9.43 -1.81
CA ARG A 45 6.94 9.74 -0.56
C ARG A 45 5.47 9.33 -0.64
N LYS A 46 4.89 9.02 0.53
CA LYS A 46 3.49 8.62 0.67
C LYS A 46 2.58 9.75 0.21
N THR A 47 1.69 9.44 -0.74
CA THR A 47 0.59 10.33 -1.12
C THR A 47 -0.70 9.88 -0.43
N LEU A 48 -1.69 10.77 -0.38
CA LEU A 48 -2.99 10.47 0.23
C LEU A 48 -3.67 9.28 -0.47
N GLU A 49 -3.54 9.19 -1.80
CA GLU A 49 -4.10 8.10 -2.60
C GLU A 49 -3.48 6.74 -2.26
N LYS A 50 -2.15 6.66 -2.23
CA LYS A 50 -1.42 5.44 -1.81
C LYS A 50 -1.79 5.03 -0.38
N THR A 51 -1.99 5.99 0.51
CA THR A 51 -2.38 5.73 1.91
C THR A 51 -3.82 5.21 1.99
N ARG A 52 -4.73 5.78 1.18
CA ARG A 52 -6.12 5.34 1.08
C ARG A 52 -6.23 3.91 0.55
N GLU A 53 -5.45 3.58 -0.47
CA GLU A 53 -5.42 2.22 -1.02
C GLU A 53 -4.95 1.19 0.01
N VAL A 54 -3.87 1.49 0.75
CA VAL A 54 -3.44 0.63 1.86
C VAL A 54 -4.52 0.49 2.93
N ALA A 55 -5.28 1.55 3.22
CA ALA A 55 -6.40 1.48 4.17
C ALA A 55 -7.51 0.55 3.67
N HIS A 56 -7.87 0.63 2.38
CA HIS A 56 -8.84 -0.27 1.74
C HIS A 56 -8.38 -1.72 1.80
N LEU A 57 -7.13 -2.00 1.43
CA LEU A 57 -6.54 -3.33 1.49
C LEU A 57 -6.53 -3.90 2.92
N ARG A 58 -6.28 -3.05 3.94
CA ARG A 58 -6.34 -3.46 5.35
C ARG A 58 -7.75 -3.84 5.78
N VAL A 59 -8.78 -3.12 5.34
CA VAL A 59 -10.18 -3.45 5.63
C VAL A 59 -10.58 -4.75 4.92
N ALA A 60 -10.25 -4.89 3.63
CA ALA A 60 -10.52 -6.10 2.86
C ALA A 60 -9.88 -7.34 3.49
N SER A 61 -8.61 -7.23 3.92
CA SER A 61 -7.89 -8.30 4.60
C SER A 61 -8.54 -8.71 5.94
N ARG A 62 -9.11 -7.76 6.69
CA ARG A 62 -9.84 -8.06 7.93
C ARG A 62 -11.15 -8.81 7.64
N ASN A 63 -11.91 -8.38 6.63
CA ASN A 63 -13.18 -9.00 6.30
C ASN A 63 -13.02 -10.46 5.85
N GLY A 64 -12.00 -10.77 5.03
CA GLY A 64 -11.74 -12.15 4.61
C GLY A 64 -11.39 -13.12 5.75
N LYS A 65 -10.78 -12.62 6.84
CA LYS A 65 -10.50 -13.41 8.05
C LYS A 65 -11.73 -13.59 8.94
N ASN A 66 -12.65 -12.62 8.93
CA ASN A 66 -13.89 -12.71 9.68
C ASN A 66 -14.87 -13.70 9.04
N THR A 67 -14.93 -13.74 7.70
CA THR A 67 -15.79 -14.69 6.96
C THR A 67 -15.40 -16.16 7.20
N SER A 68 -14.10 -16.47 7.30
CA SER A 68 -13.66 -17.84 7.59
C SER A 68 -13.95 -18.24 9.05
N GLY A 69 -13.87 -17.30 9.98
CA GLY A 69 -14.22 -17.53 11.38
C GLY A 69 -15.72 -17.77 11.61
N THR A 70 -16.58 -17.01 10.93
CA THR A 70 -18.04 -17.18 11.02
C THR A 70 -18.51 -18.49 10.41
N ALA A 71 -17.96 -18.89 9.25
CA ALA A 71 -18.31 -20.15 8.59
C ALA A 71 -17.89 -21.39 9.41
N LEU A 72 -16.77 -21.31 10.15
CA LEU A 72 -16.34 -22.38 11.05
C LEU A 72 -17.28 -22.51 12.25
N TRP A 73 -17.68 -21.37 12.85
CA TRP A 73 -18.61 -21.33 13.96
C TRP A 73 -20.00 -21.89 13.60
N GLU A 74 -20.57 -21.49 12.46
CA GLU A 74 -21.85 -22.02 11.99
C GLU A 74 -21.80 -23.53 11.74
N ARG A 75 -20.71 -24.05 11.13
CA ARG A 75 -20.54 -25.51 10.95
C ARG A 75 -20.44 -26.26 12.27
N CYS A 76 -19.73 -25.70 13.26
CA CYS A 76 -19.62 -26.30 14.59
C CYS A 76 -20.96 -26.29 15.35
N MET A 77 -21.73 -25.21 15.29
CA MET A 77 -23.05 -25.15 15.93
C MET A 77 -24.05 -26.12 15.29
N ASN A 78 -24.14 -26.15 13.95
CA ASN A 78 -25.06 -27.06 13.26
C ASN A 78 -24.73 -28.54 13.54
N ALA A 79 -23.44 -28.88 13.66
CA ALA A 79 -23.01 -30.23 14.03
C ALA A 79 -23.39 -30.59 15.48
N TRP A 80 -23.34 -29.62 16.39
CA TRP A 80 -23.74 -29.81 17.79
C TRP A 80 -25.26 -29.97 17.94
N GLU A 81 -26.06 -29.13 17.29
CA GLU A 81 -27.53 -29.24 17.30
C GLU A 81 -28.01 -30.57 16.71
N SER A 82 -27.38 -31.03 15.61
CA SER A 82 -27.72 -32.32 15.00
C SER A 82 -27.34 -33.53 15.87
N SER A 83 -26.51 -33.35 16.90
CA SER A 83 -26.15 -34.42 17.86
C SER A 83 -27.15 -34.54 19.01
N LEU A 84 -28.05 -33.57 19.15
CA LEU A 84 -29.07 -33.50 20.21
C LEU A 84 -30.45 -34.00 19.74
N SER A 85 -30.62 -34.31 18.45
CA SER A 85 -31.83 -34.88 17.84
C SER A 85 -31.70 -36.37 17.60
#